data_AF-A0A7W0J772-F1
#
_entry.id   AF-A0A7W0J772-F1
#
_cell.length_a   1.000
_cell.length_b   1.000
_cell.length_c   1.000
_cell.angle_alpha   90.00
_cell.angle_beta   90.00
_cell.angle_gamma   90.00
#
_symmetry.space_group_name_H-M   'P 1'
#
loop_
_entity.id
_entity.type
_entity.pdbx_description
1 polymer ?
#
loop_
_entity_poly.entity_id
_entity_poly.type
_entity_poly.pdbx_seq_one_letter_code
_entity_poly.pdbx_strand_id
1 'polypeptide(L)'
;MSYVDDNLTKNEKVLFRARVSKAVFLRPIMMSLLTIVVFAISVRRNSVFASEPIVQSLMILFSLFLGLLAFLLVLQAVIYLITTEFAVTNRRVIAKRGFIRRRTVEMLLMKVESVSVY
;
A
#
# COMPACT_ATOMS: atom_id res chain seq x y z
N MET A 1 -19.80 -1.42 1.87
CA MET A 1 -20.28 -1.92 0.57
C MET A 1 -19.19 -1.63 -0.46
N SER A 2 -18.94 -2.54 -1.42
CA SER A 2 -17.90 -2.34 -2.45
C SER A 2 -18.48 -1.48 -3.57
N TYR A 3 -17.64 -0.61 -4.17
CA TYR A 3 -18.07 0.29 -5.24
C TYR A 3 -18.74 -0.46 -6.41
N VAL A 4 -18.28 -1.69 -6.66
CA VAL A 4 -18.82 -2.56 -7.70
C VAL A 4 -20.29 -2.90 -7.41
N ASP A 5 -20.62 -3.20 -6.16
CA ASP A 5 -21.98 -3.63 -5.77
C ASP A 5 -22.99 -2.48 -5.92
N ASP A 6 -22.55 -1.24 -5.69
CA ASP A 6 -23.39 -0.04 -5.79
C ASP A 6 -23.67 0.37 -7.26
N ASN A 7 -22.92 -0.15 -8.23
CA ASN A 7 -22.99 0.26 -9.65
C ASN A 7 -23.41 -0.87 -10.61
N LEU A 8 -24.02 -1.94 -10.08
CA LEU A 8 -24.52 -3.05 -10.90
C LEU A 8 -25.78 -2.66 -11.69
N THR A 9 -25.81 -3.00 -12.97
CA THR A 9 -27.02 -2.87 -13.79
C THR A 9 -28.03 -4.00 -13.51
N LYS A 10 -29.30 -3.84 -13.90
CA LYS A 10 -30.31 -4.91 -13.78
C LYS A 10 -29.81 -6.19 -14.49
N ASN A 11 -29.81 -7.31 -13.75
CA ASN A 11 -29.29 -8.63 -14.14
C ASN A 11 -27.75 -8.75 -14.33
N GLU A 12 -26.97 -7.78 -13.83
CA GLU A 12 -25.52 -7.90 -13.76
C GLU A 12 -25.10 -8.61 -12.46
N LYS A 13 -24.24 -9.61 -12.57
CA LYS A 13 -23.71 -10.37 -11.42
C LYS A 13 -22.19 -10.32 -11.44
N VAL A 14 -21.59 -10.13 -10.26
CA VAL A 14 -20.15 -10.24 -10.07
C VAL A 14 -19.77 -11.73 -10.11
N LEU A 15 -18.99 -12.13 -11.11
CA LEU A 15 -18.50 -13.50 -11.26
C LEU A 15 -17.23 -13.73 -10.44
N PHE A 16 -16.34 -12.73 -10.41
CA PHE A 16 -15.07 -12.82 -9.70
C PHE A 16 -14.64 -11.47 -9.13
N ARG A 17 -14.01 -11.50 -7.95
CA ARG A 17 -13.43 -10.32 -7.29
C ARG A 17 -11.95 -10.57 -7.03
N ALA A 18 -11.09 -9.82 -7.71
CA ALA A 18 -9.66 -9.86 -7.48
C ALA A 18 -9.30 -8.95 -6.30
N ARG A 19 -8.42 -9.44 -5.42
CA ARG A 19 -7.88 -8.68 -4.30
C ARG A 19 -6.45 -8.30 -4.59
N VAL A 20 -6.04 -7.11 -4.16
CA VAL A 20 -4.64 -6.71 -4.22
C VAL A 20 -3.82 -7.61 -3.30
N SER A 21 -2.68 -8.08 -3.81
CA SER A 21 -1.73 -8.85 -3.02
C SER A 21 -1.23 -8.04 -1.83
N LYS A 22 -1.09 -8.69 -0.68
CA LYS A 22 -0.47 -8.09 0.52
C LYS A 22 1.01 -7.73 0.30
N ALA A 23 1.63 -8.19 -0.79
CA ALA A 23 3.01 -7.87 -1.16
C ALA A 23 3.29 -6.36 -1.29
N VAL A 24 2.25 -5.53 -1.48
CA VAL A 24 2.38 -4.06 -1.44
C VAL A 24 3.00 -3.57 -0.10
N PHE A 25 2.84 -4.32 0.99
CA PHE A 25 3.44 -4.02 2.29
C PHE A 25 4.92 -4.37 2.42
N LEU A 26 5.50 -5.11 1.48
CA LEU A 26 6.89 -5.59 1.61
C LEU A 26 7.87 -4.43 1.77
N ARG A 27 7.75 -3.40 0.93
CA ARG A 27 8.63 -2.21 0.99
C ARG A 27 8.46 -1.42 2.29
N PRO A 28 7.24 -1.08 2.75
CA PRO A 28 7.03 -0.47 4.07
C PRO A 28 7.58 -1.30 5.23
N ILE A 29 7.41 -2.62 5.20
CA ILE A 29 7.91 -3.53 6.25
C ILE A 29 9.44 -3.50 6.34
N MET A 30 10.13 -3.53 5.21
CA MET A 30 11.59 -3.45 5.20
C MET A 30 12.09 -2.11 5.76
N MET A 31 11.44 -1.01 5.39
CA MET A 31 11.79 0.32 5.92
C MET A 31 11.50 0.45 7.41
N SER A 32 10.38 -0.10 7.90
CA SER A 32 10.06 -0.05 9.33
C SER A 32 11.02 -0.90 10.16
N LEU A 33 11.40 -2.09 9.68
CA LEU A 33 12.43 -2.92 10.31
C LEU A 33 13.76 -2.18 10.40
N LEU A 34 14.19 -1.53 9.32
CA LEU A 34 15.42 -0.72 9.31
C LEU A 34 15.36 0.39 10.36
N THR A 35 14.26 1.14 10.44
CA THR A 35 14.06 2.18 11.45
C THR A 35 14.16 1.63 12.86
N ILE A 36 13.53 0.47 13.14
CA ILE A 36 13.57 -0.15 14.48
C ILE A 36 15.01 -0.51 14.86
N VAL A 37 15.79 -1.06 13.93
CA VAL A 37 17.19 -1.41 14.17
C VAL A 37 18.01 -0.16 14.46
N VAL A 38 17.87 0.89 13.65
CA VAL A 38 18.59 2.17 13.84
C VAL A 38 18.19 2.80 15.18
N PHE A 39 16.90 2.83 15.52
CA PHE A 39 16.42 3.36 16.79
C PHE A 39 16.99 2.59 17.99
N ALA A 40 16.98 1.25 17.92
CA ALA A 40 17.51 0.40 18.98
C ALA A 40 19.01 0.65 19.21
N ILE A 41 19.78 0.87 18.15
CA ILE A 41 21.20 1.23 18.24
C ILE A 41 21.36 2.63 18.86
N SER A 42 20.56 3.61 18.43
CA SER A 42 20.61 5.00 18.93
C SER A 42 20.29 5.13 20.43
N VAL A 43 19.33 4.35 20.92
CA VAL A 43 18.89 4.39 22.34
C VAL A 43 19.82 3.60 23.25
N ARG A 44 20.48 2.57 22.72
CA ARG A 44 21.41 1.74 23.48
C ARG A 44 22.62 2.59 23.92
N ARG A 45 22.71 2.86 25.22
CA ARG A 45 23.85 3.52 25.86
C ARG A 45 25.07 2.61 25.83
N ASN A 46 25.75 2.55 24.68
CA ASN A 46 27.07 1.94 24.57
C ASN A 46 28.15 2.97 24.93
N SER A 47 29.23 2.52 25.57
CA SER A 47 30.38 3.33 25.99
C SER A 47 31.05 4.13 24.85
N VAL A 48 30.84 3.73 23.59
CA VAL A 48 31.41 4.36 22.39
C VAL A 48 30.61 5.60 21.94
N PHE A 49 29.30 5.64 22.18
CA PHE A 49 28.42 6.77 21.79
C PHE A 49 27.98 7.62 22.99
N ALA A 50 28.16 7.11 24.21
CA ALA A 50 27.86 7.84 25.44
C ALA A 50 28.85 8.98 25.73
N SER A 51 30.02 8.99 25.08
CA SER A 51 31.05 10.02 25.27
C SER A 51 30.71 11.35 24.58
N GLU A 52 29.88 11.33 23.53
CA GLU A 52 29.55 12.51 22.73
C GLU A 52 28.03 12.74 22.69
N PRO A 53 27.47 13.56 23.61
CA PRO A 53 26.02 13.74 23.72
C PRO A 53 25.38 14.32 22.46
N ILE A 54 26.15 15.10 21.69
CA ILE A 54 25.72 15.71 20.42
C ILE A 54 25.43 14.63 19.36
N VAL A 55 26.34 13.66 19.19
CA VAL A 55 26.20 12.58 18.20
C VAL A 55 24.98 11.71 18.50
N GLN A 56 24.75 11.39 19.77
CA GLN A 56 23.58 10.61 20.19
C GLN A 56 22.27 11.34 19.85
N SER A 57 22.18 12.64 20.14
CA SER A 57 20.98 13.44 19.84
C SER A 57 20.65 13.48 18.34
N LEU A 58 21.68 13.62 17.48
CA LEU A 58 21.53 13.62 16.03
C LEU A 58 21.03 12.27 15.50
N MET A 59 21.56 11.16 16.02
CA MET A 59 21.12 9.81 15.63
C MET A 59 19.67 9.53 16.02
N ILE A 60 19.22 10.02 17.18
CA ILE A 60 17.82 9.90 17.59
C ILE A 60 16.92 10.71 16.66
N LEU A 61 17.29 11.94 16.33
CA LEU A 61 16.53 12.79 15.40
C LEU A 61 16.43 12.14 14.01
N PHE A 62 17.52 11.59 13.51
CA PHE A 62 17.57 10.87 12.24
C PHE A 62 16.67 9.63 12.24
N SER A 63 16.71 8.85 13.34
CA SER A 63 15.82 7.71 13.51
C SER A 63 14.35 8.11 13.55
N LEU A 64 14.02 9.24 14.16
CA LEU A 64 12.65 9.76 14.20
C LEU A 64 12.16 10.13 12.79
N PHE A 65 13.01 10.80 12.02
CA PHE A 65 12.73 11.15 10.62
C PHE A 65 12.49 9.91 9.75
N LEU A 66 13.35 8.89 9.87
CA LEU A 66 13.19 7.60 9.21
C LEU A 66 11.89 6.89 9.62
N GLY A 67 11.51 6.98 10.89
CA GLY A 67 10.24 6.44 11.39
C GLY A 67 9.03 7.12 10.77
N LEU A 68 9.08 8.45 10.65
CA LEU A 68 8.02 9.20 9.98
C LEU A 68 7.90 8.81 8.51
N LEU A 69 9.02 8.65 7.80
CA LEU A 69 9.01 8.19 6.40
C LEU A 69 8.43 6.77 6.26
N ALA A 70 8.84 5.84 7.13
CA ALA A 70 8.31 4.48 7.14
C ALA A 70 6.79 4.48 7.40
N PHE A 71 6.33 5.31 8.33
CA PHE A 71 4.91 5.46 8.62
C PHE A 71 4.11 5.97 7.41
N LEU A 72 4.61 6.98 6.70
CA LEU A 72 3.97 7.49 5.48
C LEU A 72 3.87 6.41 4.39
N LEU A 73 4.89 5.58 4.23
CA LEU A 73 4.87 4.47 3.27
C LEU A 73 3.83 3.40 3.64
N VAL A 74 3.70 3.06 4.93
CA VAL A 74 2.64 2.16 5.42
C VAL A 74 1.27 2.75 5.11
N LEU A 75 1.08 4.03 5.41
CA LEU A 75 -0.18 4.74 5.16
C LEU A 75 -0.53 4.70 3.66
N GLN A 76 0.43 4.98 2.78
CA GLN A 76 0.25 4.88 1.34
C GLN A 76 -0.15 3.46 0.89
N ALA A 77 0.50 2.43 1.44
CA ALA A 77 0.18 1.03 1.12
C ALA A 77 -1.23 0.63 1.58
N VAL A 78 -1.63 1.05 2.78
CA VAL A 78 -2.99 0.84 3.31
C VAL A 78 -4.02 1.50 2.41
N ILE A 79 -3.82 2.78 2.06
CA ILE A 79 -4.72 3.50 1.14
C ILE A 79 -4.80 2.75 -0.19
N TYR A 80 -3.68 2.31 -0.75
CA TYR A 80 -3.68 1.59 -2.02
C TYR A 80 -4.50 0.29 -1.94
N LEU A 81 -4.35 -0.48 -0.87
CA LEU A 81 -5.05 -1.75 -0.69
C LEU A 81 -6.57 -1.58 -0.50
N ILE A 82 -6.99 -0.54 0.23
CA ILE A 82 -8.42 -0.28 0.47
C ILE A 82 -9.09 0.33 -0.77
N THR A 83 -8.36 1.09 -1.57
CA THR A 83 -8.95 1.87 -2.67
C THR A 83 -8.99 1.13 -3.99
N THR A 84 -8.17 0.10 -4.13
CA THR A 84 -8.04 -0.69 -5.34
C THR A 84 -9.01 -1.85 -5.31
N GLU A 85 -9.93 -1.87 -6.26
CA GLU A 85 -10.95 -2.90 -6.40
C GLU A 85 -10.94 -3.42 -7.84
N PHE A 86 -10.88 -4.74 -7.99
CA PHE A 86 -10.95 -5.40 -9.29
C PHE A 86 -12.11 -6.40 -9.27
N ALA A 87 -12.99 -6.32 -10.27
CA ALA A 87 -14.10 -7.24 -10.40
C ALA A 87 -14.34 -7.60 -11.87
N VAL A 88 -14.76 -8.84 -12.08
CA VAL A 88 -15.23 -9.35 -13.37
C VAL A 88 -16.72 -9.65 -13.20
N THR A 89 -17.55 -9.03 -14.02
CA THR A 89 -18.99 -9.30 -14.08
C THR A 89 -19.30 -10.15 -15.32
N ASN A 90 -20.56 -10.57 -15.45
CA ASN A 90 -21.05 -11.24 -16.67
C ASN A 90 -21.14 -10.32 -17.90
N ARG A 91 -20.86 -9.01 -17.76
CA ARG A 91 -20.95 -8.03 -18.85
C ARG A 91 -19.65 -7.29 -19.12
N ARG A 92 -18.88 -6.98 -18.08
CA ARG A 92 -17.69 -6.13 -18.15
C ARG A 92 -16.65 -6.49 -17.09
N VAL A 93 -15.42 -6.07 -17.35
CA VAL A 93 -14.33 -6.06 -16.37
C VAL A 93 -14.23 -4.64 -15.80
N ILE A 94 -14.11 -4.54 -14.47
CA ILE A 94 -14.04 -3.28 -13.73
C ILE A 94 -12.73 -3.25 -12.95
N ALA A 95 -11.94 -2.20 -13.15
CA ALA A 95 -10.73 -1.91 -12.40
C ALA A 95 -10.79 -0.49 -11.82
N LYS A 96 -11.01 -0.39 -10.52
CA LYS A 96 -11.03 0.88 -9.77
C LYS A 96 -9.72 1.04 -9.00
N ARG A 97 -9.10 2.22 -9.11
CA ARG A 97 -7.92 2.60 -8.32
C ARG A 97 -8.05 4.02 -7.79
N GLY A 98 -7.53 4.26 -6.58
CA GLY A 98 -7.38 5.59 -6.00
C GLY A 98 -8.46 5.99 -4.97
N PHE A 99 -8.06 6.83 -4.02
CA PHE A 99 -8.91 7.34 -2.93
C PHE A 99 -9.61 8.65 -3.32
N ILE A 100 -8.80 9.69 -3.57
CA ILE A 100 -9.25 11.06 -3.85
C ILE A 100 -9.55 11.21 -5.35
N ARG A 101 -8.57 10.89 -6.20
CA ARG A 101 -8.76 10.86 -7.66
C ARG A 101 -9.00 9.41 -8.08
N ARG A 102 -10.28 9.04 -8.17
CA ARG A 102 -10.71 7.70 -8.58
C ARG A 102 -10.51 7.57 -10.09
N ARG A 103 -9.68 6.61 -10.51
CA ARG A 103 -9.63 6.15 -11.90
C ARG A 103 -10.36 4.82 -11.95
N THR A 104 -11.47 4.78 -12.68
CA THR A 104 -12.21 3.56 -12.95
C THR A 104 -12.05 3.25 -14.43
N VAL A 105 -11.58 2.05 -14.75
CA VAL A 105 -11.54 1.51 -16.10
C VAL A 105 -12.60 0.43 -16.17
N GLU A 106 -13.53 0.58 -17.09
CA GLU A 106 -14.58 -0.38 -17.37
C GLU A 106 -14.49 -0.81 -18.83
N MET A 107 -14.45 -2.11 -19.08
CA MET A 107 -14.37 -2.67 -20.43
C MET A 107 -15.41 -3.77 -20.58
N LEU A 108 -16.30 -3.62 -21.56
CA LEU A 108 -17.28 -4.67 -21.90
C LEU A 108 -16.54 -5.91 -22.38
N LEU A 109 -17.00 -7.10 -21.96
CA LEU A 109 -16.38 -8.37 -22.35
C LEU A 109 -16.36 -8.56 -23.87
N MET A 110 -17.40 -8.09 -24.57
CA MET A 110 -17.46 -8.15 -26.04
C MET A 110 -16.43 -7.26 -26.75
N LYS A 111 -15.82 -6.30 -26.04
CA LYS A 111 -14.78 -5.39 -26.57
C LYS A 111 -13.37 -5.83 -26.16
N VAL A 112 -13.22 -6.94 -25.45
CA VAL A 112 -11.92 -7.50 -25.10
C VAL A 112 -11.43 -8.34 -26.28
N GLU A 113 -10.46 -7.84 -27.04
CA GLU A 113 -9.95 -8.53 -28.23
C GLU A 113 -8.92 -9.62 -27.88
N SER A 114 -8.11 -9.41 -26.84
CA SER A 114 -7.10 -10.38 -26.40
C SER A 114 -6.76 -10.25 -24.92
N VAL A 115 -6.26 -11.33 -24.32
CA VAL A 115 -5.80 -11.39 -22.92
C VAL A 115 -4.42 -12.03 -22.90
N SER A 116 -3.43 -11.29 -22.40
CA SER A 116 -2.06 -11.80 -22.21
C SER A 116 -1.88 -12.28 -20.77
N VAL A 117 -1.34 -13.49 -20.60
CA VAL A 117 -0.93 -14.05 -19.31
C VAL A 117 0.56 -14.36 -19.41
N TYR A 118 1.35 -13.75 -18.54
CA TYR A 118 2.80 -13.92 -18.45
C TYR A 118 3.16 -14.69 -17.19
#